data_AF-A0A516RHS3-F1
#
_entry.id   AF-A0A516RHS3-F1
#
_cell.length_a   1.000
_cell.length_b   1.000
_cell.length_c   1.000
_cell.angle_alpha   90.00
_cell.angle_beta   90.00
_cell.angle_gamma   90.00
#
_symmetry.space_group_name_H-M   'P 1'
#
loop_
_entity.id
_entity.type
_entity.pdbx_description
1 polymer ?
#
loop_
_entity_poly.entity_id
_entity_poly.type
_entity_poly.pdbx_seq_one_letter_code
_entity_poly.pdbx_strand_id
1 'polypeptide(L)'
;MADDVKQQEDDQNLWRAVYTAEGGWSPAVAYAHHFSVAAPVLAEADGTLYCVHRGARRGEAEQLPVVWTSFTPAAAQPFVAALEEASKPLAEGATAEQAEQRQAKIQAAAAALTEARKWTPDRHVWPRVYSAETPALVNDNGTLRMVFTQVDSWRSGATPSLWETHLTNEGGRPVWAEPTPIRGTGREYPLAPAMAEFNGAVHLLYVDPQGRSLRHLVRDAQGGWRPVGGAADSKIGQERIPSLQEMKHFRKTSGWAGNLGLAVHDGQLHLVFPHGPSGGYLLHSAFDGDKWGPVQPASPKNAEGEYDRETVQVSRRSAALASFGGKLHAVYPSAKNDKLVHLTWTKDGEWSQPVELEGHDSNNTPALLTFREGPVGEEREALLLVHRGVNRYVPPVPPAPPAPPSLADVASRGTTVTGETVSDYGPGAWSCVTHRILATPATLKNGDKALIATVDMTAEYYWGFWWYRDSGSSYSKPHMSSSTLWIRKPGDKNFARHADFAGGRFDSSGKFRTDVLITGLEPGTYEIGLSSSKSVKIGGYWWIEHHFKVKTDREYYTQIELTKSATTITV
;
A
#
# COMPACT_ATOMS: atom_id res chain seq x y z
N MET A 1 -13.64 16.77 0.04
CA MET A 1 -13.33 15.38 0.46
C MET A 1 -13.35 14.45 -0.74
N ALA A 2 -12.60 14.81 -1.78
CA ALA A 2 -12.30 14.01 -2.96
C ALA A 2 -10.88 14.45 -3.36
N ASP A 3 -9.95 13.49 -3.41
CA ASP A 3 -8.61 13.53 -4.05
C ASP A 3 -7.47 12.86 -3.27
N ASP A 4 -7.65 12.44 -2.01
CA ASP A 4 -6.58 11.78 -1.24
C ASP A 4 -6.69 10.24 -1.22
N VAL A 5 -6.80 9.60 -2.38
CA VAL A 5 -6.23 8.24 -2.53
C VAL A 5 -4.77 8.45 -2.94
N LYS A 6 -3.93 8.81 -1.97
CA LYS A 6 -2.49 8.80 -2.15
C LYS A 6 -2.10 7.43 -2.66
N GLN A 7 -1.61 7.39 -3.89
CA GLN A 7 -0.86 6.28 -4.45
C GLN A 7 0.20 5.92 -3.41
N GLN A 8 0.14 4.70 -2.87
CA GLN A 8 1.14 4.19 -1.93
C GLN A 8 2.48 4.23 -2.66
N GLU A 9 3.28 5.26 -2.40
CA GLU A 9 4.59 5.39 -3.02
C GLU A 9 5.46 4.28 -2.42
N ASP A 10 5.82 3.31 -3.26
CA ASP A 10 6.78 2.27 -2.89
C ASP A 10 8.02 2.95 -2.29
N ASP A 11 8.42 2.51 -1.08
CA ASP A 11 9.71 2.91 -0.52
C ASP A 11 10.79 2.49 -1.53
N GLN A 12 11.67 3.42 -1.90
CA GLN A 12 12.78 3.07 -2.78
C GLN A 12 13.84 2.27 -2.03
N ASN A 13 13.85 2.23 -0.69
CA ASN A 13 14.81 1.42 0.06
C ASN A 13 14.65 -0.07 -0.22
N LEU A 14 15.80 -0.75 -0.26
CA LEU A 14 15.86 -2.19 -0.10
C LEU A 14 15.78 -2.56 1.38
N TRP A 15 15.16 -3.69 1.67
CA TRP A 15 14.97 -4.27 3.00
C TRP A 15 15.45 -5.72 2.99
N ARG A 16 15.95 -6.22 4.12
CA ARG A 16 16.39 -7.60 4.27
C ARG A 16 15.75 -8.31 5.45
N ALA A 17 15.59 -9.61 5.33
CA ALA A 17 15.21 -10.53 6.39
C ALA A 17 15.97 -11.85 6.25
N VAL A 18 16.24 -12.52 7.36
CA VAL A 18 16.96 -13.81 7.39
C VAL A 18 16.02 -14.87 7.97
N TYR A 19 15.91 -16.01 7.31
CA TYR A 19 15.17 -17.16 7.80
C TYR A 19 16.10 -18.28 8.24
N THR A 20 15.77 -18.87 9.38
CA THR A 20 16.47 -20.01 9.98
C THR A 20 15.44 -21.09 10.33
N ALA A 21 15.85 -22.35 10.30
CA ALA A 21 14.93 -23.45 10.57
C ALA A 21 14.35 -23.39 12.00
N GLU A 22 15.14 -22.89 12.96
CA GLU A 22 14.76 -22.81 14.38
C GLU A 22 13.96 -21.54 14.70
N GLY A 23 14.31 -20.41 14.07
CA GLY A 23 13.79 -19.09 14.42
C GLY A 23 12.75 -18.52 13.48
N GLY A 24 12.52 -19.13 12.31
CA GLY A 24 11.66 -18.56 11.27
C GLY A 24 12.26 -17.30 10.64
N TRP A 25 11.42 -16.45 10.05
CA TRP A 25 11.81 -15.18 9.43
C TRP A 25 12.10 -14.11 10.51
N SER A 26 13.25 -13.45 10.42
CA SER A 26 13.56 -12.28 11.24
C SER A 26 12.73 -11.06 10.84
N PRO A 27 12.56 -10.06 11.73
CA PRO A 27 12.05 -8.75 11.33
C PRO A 27 12.85 -8.15 10.16
N ALA A 28 12.18 -7.34 9.32
CA ALA A 28 12.81 -6.65 8.21
C ALA A 28 13.74 -5.52 8.69
N VAL A 29 14.92 -5.41 8.07
CA VAL A 29 15.90 -4.34 8.32
C VAL A 29 16.20 -3.61 7.02
N ALA A 30 16.05 -2.28 7.01
CA ALA A 30 16.35 -1.47 5.83
C ALA A 30 17.86 -1.41 5.54
N TYR A 31 18.21 -1.46 4.25
CA TYR A 31 19.51 -1.07 3.75
C TYR A 31 19.56 0.46 3.59
N ALA A 32 20.09 1.15 4.60
CA ALA A 32 20.22 2.60 4.53
C ALA A 32 20.99 3.03 3.28
N HIS A 33 20.40 3.90 2.46
CA HIS A 33 20.97 4.45 1.23
C HIS A 33 21.07 3.51 0.02
N HIS A 34 20.47 2.31 0.09
CA HIS A 34 20.37 1.41 -1.07
C HIS A 34 18.98 1.51 -1.67
N PHE A 35 18.90 2.13 -2.85
CA PHE A 35 17.62 2.46 -3.46
C PHE A 35 17.41 1.72 -4.79
N SER A 36 16.22 1.13 -4.94
CA SER A 36 15.84 0.46 -6.17
C SER A 36 14.45 0.83 -6.68
N VAL A 37 14.31 0.79 -8.01
CA VAL A 37 13.05 0.99 -8.73
C VAL A 37 12.40 -0.34 -9.13
N ALA A 38 13.05 -1.45 -8.84
CA ALA A 38 12.63 -2.78 -9.27
C ALA A 38 13.02 -3.85 -8.23
N ALA A 39 12.74 -5.10 -8.54
CA ALA A 39 13.22 -6.21 -7.75
C ALA A 39 14.76 -6.25 -7.75
N PRO A 40 15.38 -6.57 -6.60
CA PRO A 40 16.80 -6.92 -6.54
C PRO A 40 17.03 -8.35 -7.02
N VAL A 41 18.29 -8.72 -7.25
CA VAL A 41 18.73 -10.09 -7.46
C VAL A 41 19.94 -10.37 -6.58
N LEU A 42 20.05 -11.60 -6.07
CA LEU A 42 21.10 -12.02 -5.18
C LEU A 42 21.86 -13.23 -5.75
N ALA A 43 23.15 -13.32 -5.45
CA ALA A 43 23.96 -14.50 -5.69
C ALA A 43 25.11 -14.55 -4.68
N GLU A 44 25.64 -15.75 -4.44
CA GLU A 44 26.80 -15.97 -3.59
C GLU A 44 27.98 -16.42 -4.47
N ALA A 45 29.15 -15.83 -4.24
CA ALA A 45 30.41 -16.25 -4.84
C ALA A 45 31.56 -16.04 -3.85
N ASP A 46 32.41 -17.05 -3.69
CA ASP A 46 33.59 -17.04 -2.82
C ASP A 46 33.31 -16.58 -1.38
N GLY A 47 32.21 -17.05 -0.80
CA GLY A 47 31.78 -16.69 0.55
C GLY A 47 31.26 -15.25 0.67
N THR A 48 31.00 -14.58 -0.45
CA THR A 48 30.49 -13.21 -0.51
C THR A 48 29.12 -13.18 -1.17
N LEU A 49 28.17 -12.54 -0.50
CA LEU A 49 26.85 -12.27 -1.03
C LEU A 49 26.91 -11.00 -1.89
N TYR A 50 26.36 -11.07 -3.09
CA TYR A 50 26.23 -9.96 -4.01
C TYR A 50 24.76 -9.68 -4.25
N CYS A 51 24.38 -8.41 -4.15
CA CYS A 51 23.05 -7.92 -4.48
C CYS A 51 23.17 -6.93 -5.64
N VAL A 52 22.54 -7.23 -6.76
CA VAL A 52 22.45 -6.34 -7.92
C VAL A 52 21.03 -5.82 -8.01
N HIS A 53 20.87 -4.53 -8.30
CA HIS A 53 19.55 -3.93 -8.46
C HIS A 53 19.58 -2.76 -9.44
N ARG A 54 18.41 -2.43 -9.97
CA ARG A 54 18.23 -1.21 -10.76
C ARG A 54 18.31 -0.02 -9.80
N GLY A 55 19.11 1.00 -10.11
CA GLY A 55 19.21 2.19 -9.27
C GLY A 55 17.89 2.97 -9.18
N ALA A 56 17.78 3.84 -8.18
CA ALA A 56 16.64 4.73 -7.91
C ALA A 56 16.17 5.55 -9.13
N ARG A 57 14.94 6.09 -9.05
CA ARG A 57 14.47 7.15 -9.96
C ARG A 57 14.91 8.49 -9.40
N ARG A 58 15.52 9.34 -10.23
CA ARG A 58 15.72 10.75 -9.92
C ARG A 58 14.67 11.58 -10.67
N GLY A 59 13.64 12.03 -9.96
CA GLY A 59 12.46 12.65 -10.57
C GLY A 59 11.65 11.69 -11.44
N GLU A 60 10.75 12.24 -12.27
CA GLU A 60 9.79 11.43 -13.04
C GLU A 60 10.42 10.63 -14.21
N ALA A 61 11.64 10.96 -14.64
CA ALA A 61 12.16 10.50 -15.94
C ALA A 61 13.58 9.92 -15.94
N GLU A 62 14.37 10.05 -14.87
CA GLU A 62 15.76 9.56 -14.86
C GLU A 62 15.84 8.25 -14.08
N GLN A 63 15.94 7.13 -14.80
CA GLN A 63 16.31 5.84 -14.20
C GLN A 63 17.83 5.83 -14.01
N LEU A 64 18.30 5.53 -12.79
CA LEU A 64 19.72 5.34 -12.55
C LEU A 64 20.20 3.98 -13.13
N PRO A 65 21.51 3.87 -13.44
CA PRO A 65 22.09 2.63 -13.97
C PRO A 65 21.94 1.45 -13.00
N VAL A 66 22.22 0.25 -13.50
CA VAL A 66 22.32 -0.95 -12.65
C VAL A 66 23.48 -0.78 -11.68
N VAL A 67 23.20 -1.01 -10.41
CA VAL A 67 24.15 -0.91 -9.30
C VAL A 67 24.20 -2.23 -8.52
N TRP A 68 25.24 -2.37 -7.71
CA TRP A 68 25.44 -3.55 -6.90
C TRP A 68 26.09 -3.21 -5.56
N THR A 69 25.82 -4.06 -4.58
CA THR A 69 26.38 -4.06 -3.23
C THR A 69 26.75 -5.49 -2.85
N SER A 70 27.60 -5.65 -1.83
CA SER A 70 28.07 -6.96 -1.36
C SER A 70 28.26 -7.02 0.14
N PHE A 71 28.27 -8.23 0.67
CA PHE A 71 28.57 -8.53 2.07
C PHE A 71 29.27 -9.87 2.17
N THR A 72 30.37 -9.92 2.92
CA THR A 72 31.13 -11.15 3.18
C THR A 72 30.87 -11.57 4.63
N PRO A 73 30.03 -12.58 4.90
CA PRO A 73 29.75 -13.03 6.27
C PRO A 73 31.01 -13.35 7.07
N ALA A 74 32.03 -13.95 6.42
CA ALA A 74 33.31 -14.27 7.06
C ALA A 74 34.02 -13.04 7.66
N ALA A 75 33.82 -11.85 7.09
CA ALA A 75 34.40 -10.61 7.60
C ALA A 75 33.80 -10.16 8.95
N ALA A 76 32.59 -10.62 9.29
CA ALA A 76 31.94 -10.32 10.56
C ALA A 76 32.38 -11.26 11.71
N GLN A 77 33.03 -12.38 11.40
CA GLN A 77 33.32 -13.45 12.37
C GLN A 77 34.22 -13.02 13.54
N PRO A 78 35.30 -12.25 13.33
CA PRO A 78 36.12 -11.79 14.45
C PRO A 78 35.31 -10.98 15.48
N PHE A 79 34.27 -10.28 15.04
CA PHE A 79 33.41 -9.46 15.89
C PHE A 79 32.34 -10.29 16.62
N VAL A 80 31.88 -11.39 16.01
CA VAL A 80 31.02 -12.38 16.69
C VAL A 80 31.79 -13.00 17.85
N ALA A 81 32.99 -13.53 17.59
CA ALA A 81 33.83 -14.14 18.62
C ALA A 81 34.19 -13.14 19.75
N ALA A 82 34.46 -11.87 19.42
CA ALA A 82 34.71 -10.83 20.42
C ALA A 82 33.48 -10.55 21.31
N LEU A 83 32.27 -10.57 20.74
CA LEU A 83 31.04 -10.37 21.49
C LEU A 83 30.73 -11.55 22.42
N GLU A 84 30.95 -12.78 21.94
CA GLU A 84 30.80 -14.00 22.73
C GLU A 84 31.77 -14.03 23.92
N GLU A 85 33.04 -13.71 23.68
CA GLU A 85 34.06 -13.61 24.72
C GLU A 85 33.69 -12.55 25.77
N ALA A 86 33.27 -11.35 25.33
CA ALA A 86 32.83 -10.29 26.23
C ALA A 86 31.57 -10.67 27.02
N SER A 87 30.75 -11.58 26.48
CA SER A 87 29.50 -12.04 27.08
C SER A 87 29.68 -13.19 28.07
N LYS A 88 30.89 -13.74 28.25
CA LYS A 88 31.14 -14.77 29.26
C LYS A 88 30.80 -14.26 30.67
N PRO A 89 30.22 -15.10 31.55
CA PRO A 89 29.91 -14.71 32.93
C PRO A 89 31.17 -14.27 33.69
N LEU A 90 31.04 -13.28 34.57
CA LEU A 90 32.12 -12.93 35.48
C LEU A 90 32.30 -14.01 36.55
N ALA A 91 33.52 -14.13 37.06
CA ALA A 91 33.81 -15.00 38.19
C ALA A 91 33.01 -14.59 39.44
N GLU A 92 32.74 -15.57 40.30
CA GLU A 92 32.06 -15.35 41.57
C GLU A 92 32.87 -14.38 42.45
N GLY A 93 32.24 -13.31 42.95
CA GLY A 93 32.89 -12.25 43.70
C GLY A 93 33.44 -11.07 42.87
N ALA A 94 33.10 -10.98 41.57
CA ALA A 94 33.50 -9.85 40.75
C ALA A 94 33.00 -8.49 41.28
N THR A 95 33.83 -7.47 41.17
CA THR A 95 33.53 -6.11 41.64
C THR A 95 32.53 -5.40 40.71
N ALA A 96 31.88 -4.35 41.22
CA ALA A 96 31.01 -3.50 40.40
C ALA A 96 31.75 -2.87 39.21
N GLU A 97 33.02 -2.51 39.40
CA GLU A 97 33.87 -1.98 38.33
C GLU A 97 34.13 -3.03 37.22
N GLN A 98 34.35 -4.30 37.60
CA GLN A 98 34.50 -5.39 36.63
C GLN A 98 33.20 -5.64 35.85
N ALA A 99 32.04 -5.51 36.51
CA ALA A 99 30.73 -5.58 35.86
C ALA A 99 30.52 -4.44 34.85
N GLU A 100 30.87 -3.21 35.23
CA GLU A 100 30.78 -2.05 34.35
C GLU A 100 31.72 -2.17 33.14
N GLN A 101 32.98 -2.56 33.37
CA GLN A 101 33.95 -2.81 32.31
C GLN A 101 33.49 -3.92 31.34
N ARG A 102 32.90 -5.00 31.85
CA ARG A 102 32.31 -6.05 31.00
C ARG A 102 31.15 -5.49 30.17
N GLN A 103 30.25 -4.73 30.77
CA GLN A 103 29.12 -4.14 30.05
C GLN A 103 29.60 -3.20 28.94
N ALA A 104 30.62 -2.39 29.20
CA ALA A 104 31.24 -1.53 28.19
C ALA A 104 31.87 -2.35 27.04
N LYS A 105 32.55 -3.46 27.35
CA LYS A 105 33.10 -4.38 26.34
C LYS A 105 32.01 -5.01 25.48
N ILE A 106 30.90 -5.45 26.07
CA ILE A 106 29.75 -5.99 25.34
C ILE A 106 29.18 -4.94 24.40
N GLN A 107 28.95 -3.71 24.89
CA GLN A 107 28.44 -2.63 24.05
C GLN A 107 29.38 -2.30 22.89
N ALA A 108 30.69 -2.22 23.14
CA ALA A 108 31.68 -1.96 22.10
C ALA A 108 31.75 -3.09 21.05
N ALA A 109 31.76 -4.35 21.49
CA ALA A 109 31.75 -5.50 20.60
C ALA A 109 30.46 -5.59 19.77
N ALA A 110 29.31 -5.33 20.39
CA ALA A 110 28.01 -5.30 19.69
C ALA A 110 27.94 -4.17 18.65
N ALA A 111 28.46 -2.99 18.96
CA ALA A 111 28.56 -1.88 18.00
C ALA A 111 29.49 -2.23 16.84
N ALA A 112 30.67 -2.81 17.11
CA ALA A 112 31.62 -3.23 16.08
C ALA A 112 31.03 -4.33 15.18
N LEU A 113 30.32 -5.31 15.74
CA LEU A 113 29.61 -6.33 14.97
C LEU A 113 28.50 -5.73 14.10
N THR A 114 27.78 -4.73 14.62
CA THR A 114 26.75 -4.00 13.85
C THR A 114 27.37 -3.32 12.62
N GLU A 115 28.51 -2.65 12.79
CA GLU A 115 29.27 -2.05 11.68
C GLU A 115 29.78 -3.10 10.69
N ALA A 116 30.35 -4.21 11.17
CA ALA A 116 30.87 -5.27 10.32
C ALA A 116 29.79 -6.00 9.49
N ARG A 117 28.53 -5.97 9.95
CA ARG A 117 27.37 -6.54 9.24
C ARG A 117 26.75 -5.60 8.19
N LYS A 118 27.34 -4.41 7.99
CA LYS A 118 26.93 -3.50 6.93
C LYS A 118 27.39 -4.01 5.57
N TRP A 119 26.54 -3.85 4.58
CA TRP A 119 26.86 -4.13 3.20
C TRP A 119 27.71 -2.97 2.63
N THR A 120 28.51 -3.26 1.60
CA THR A 120 29.30 -2.22 0.93
C THR A 120 28.40 -1.17 0.29
N PRO A 121 28.79 0.11 0.16
CA PRO A 121 28.00 1.10 -0.57
C PRO A 121 27.72 0.67 -2.02
N ASP A 122 26.60 1.12 -2.59
CA ASP A 122 26.26 0.87 -3.99
C ASP A 122 27.34 1.35 -4.96
N ARG A 123 27.66 0.49 -5.93
CA ARG A 123 28.58 0.78 -7.03
C ARG A 123 27.91 0.50 -8.37
N HIS A 124 28.27 1.23 -9.40
CA HIS A 124 27.81 0.90 -10.76
C HIS A 124 28.39 -0.44 -11.20
N VAL A 125 27.58 -1.25 -11.89
CA VAL A 125 28.09 -2.42 -12.61
C VAL A 125 29.05 -1.92 -13.69
N TRP A 126 28.57 -1.06 -14.58
CA TRP A 126 29.36 -0.43 -15.63
C TRP A 126 28.78 0.95 -15.94
N PRO A 127 29.57 1.93 -16.42
CA PRO A 127 29.03 3.23 -16.81
C PRO A 127 27.89 3.08 -17.82
N ARG A 128 26.74 3.69 -17.51
CA ARG A 128 25.56 3.77 -18.39
C ARG A 128 24.92 2.42 -18.78
N VAL A 129 25.05 1.38 -17.95
CA VAL A 129 24.25 0.16 -18.12
C VAL A 129 22.85 0.37 -17.53
N TYR A 130 21.84 0.24 -18.37
CA TYR A 130 20.44 0.36 -17.98
C TYR A 130 19.69 -0.90 -18.37
N SER A 131 19.08 -1.54 -17.39
CA SER A 131 18.21 -2.68 -17.63
C SER A 131 16.74 -2.25 -17.62
N ALA A 132 15.95 -2.77 -18.57
CA ALA A 132 14.50 -2.62 -18.60
C ALA A 132 13.83 -3.30 -17.41
N GLU A 133 14.38 -4.44 -16.99
CA GLU A 133 13.86 -5.33 -15.95
C GLU A 133 14.98 -5.73 -14.97
N THR A 134 14.61 -6.46 -13.92
CA THR A 134 15.58 -7.06 -12.99
C THR A 134 16.61 -7.90 -13.75
N PRO A 135 17.92 -7.68 -13.57
CA PRO A 135 18.94 -8.58 -14.10
C PRO A 135 18.85 -9.98 -13.51
N ALA A 136 19.28 -10.98 -14.26
CA ALA A 136 19.61 -12.30 -13.72
C ALA A 136 21.07 -12.32 -13.27
N LEU A 137 21.35 -13.04 -12.18
CA LEU A 137 22.67 -13.15 -11.58
C LEU A 137 22.90 -14.60 -11.17
N VAL A 138 24.07 -15.16 -11.49
CA VAL A 138 24.41 -16.55 -11.17
C VAL A 138 25.90 -16.70 -10.92
N ASN A 139 26.27 -17.64 -10.06
CA ASN A 139 27.65 -18.08 -9.92
C ASN A 139 27.93 -19.19 -10.95
N ASP A 140 28.70 -18.86 -12.00
CA ASP A 140 29.18 -19.80 -13.01
C ASP A 140 30.57 -20.29 -12.62
N ASN A 141 30.63 -21.36 -11.81
CA ASN A 141 31.87 -22.02 -11.39
C ASN A 141 32.92 -21.04 -10.81
N GLY A 142 32.49 -20.22 -9.84
CA GLY A 142 33.32 -19.20 -9.19
C GLY A 142 33.32 -17.84 -9.90
N THR A 143 32.80 -17.75 -11.13
CA THR A 143 32.66 -16.48 -11.84
C THR A 143 31.24 -15.98 -11.73
N LEU A 144 31.04 -14.87 -11.03
CA LEU A 144 29.71 -14.25 -10.96
C LEU A 144 29.34 -13.64 -12.31
N ARG A 145 28.23 -14.07 -12.91
CA ARG A 145 27.73 -13.59 -14.20
C ARG A 145 26.37 -12.93 -14.07
N MET A 146 26.18 -11.86 -14.83
CA MET A 146 24.92 -11.14 -14.92
C MET A 146 24.42 -11.13 -16.36
N VAL A 147 23.13 -11.42 -16.55
CA VAL A 147 22.42 -11.21 -17.81
C VAL A 147 21.33 -10.18 -17.59
N PHE A 148 21.20 -9.21 -18.49
CA PHE A 148 20.24 -8.12 -18.34
C PHE A 148 19.65 -7.70 -19.68
N THR A 149 18.50 -7.03 -19.63
CA THR A 149 17.82 -6.53 -20.83
C THR A 149 18.22 -5.08 -21.06
N GLN A 150 19.24 -4.87 -21.89
CA GLN A 150 19.75 -3.55 -22.24
C GLN A 150 18.68 -2.71 -22.95
N VAL A 151 18.58 -1.45 -22.54
CA VAL A 151 17.81 -0.42 -23.23
C VAL A 151 18.66 0.83 -23.40
N ASP A 152 18.92 1.22 -24.65
CA ASP A 152 19.70 2.43 -24.98
C ASP A 152 18.86 3.68 -24.70
N SER A 153 18.69 4.01 -23.41
CA SER A 153 17.77 5.01 -22.87
C SER A 153 16.28 4.73 -23.16
N TRP A 154 15.43 4.96 -22.16
CA TRP A 154 13.97 4.72 -22.28
C TRP A 154 13.28 5.57 -23.36
N ARG A 155 13.94 6.65 -23.84
CA ARG A 155 13.41 7.62 -24.82
C ARG A 155 13.66 7.24 -26.28
N SER A 156 14.62 6.38 -26.59
CA SER A 156 15.11 6.16 -27.96
C SER A 156 14.22 5.23 -28.81
N GLY A 157 13.29 4.50 -28.19
CA GLY A 157 12.50 3.48 -28.89
C GLY A 157 13.31 2.27 -29.36
N ALA A 158 14.57 2.14 -28.92
CA ALA A 158 15.41 0.99 -29.23
C ALA A 158 14.77 -0.33 -28.78
N THR A 159 15.01 -1.39 -29.55
CA THR A 159 14.50 -2.73 -29.26
C THR A 159 15.32 -3.33 -28.10
N PRO A 160 14.67 -3.80 -27.01
CA PRO A 160 15.37 -4.46 -25.92
C PRO A 160 16.16 -5.67 -26.43
N SER A 161 17.36 -5.88 -25.88
CA SER A 161 18.21 -7.04 -26.22
C SER A 161 18.88 -7.59 -24.96
N LEU A 162 19.22 -8.88 -24.95
CA LEU A 162 19.95 -9.49 -23.84
C LEU A 162 21.44 -9.23 -23.96
N TRP A 163 22.03 -8.84 -22.85
CA TRP A 163 23.46 -8.61 -22.69
C TRP A 163 23.96 -9.38 -21.48
N GLU A 164 25.20 -9.81 -21.54
CA GLU A 164 25.89 -10.44 -20.43
C GLU A 164 27.11 -9.62 -19.99
N THR A 165 27.45 -9.73 -18.72
CA THR A 165 28.72 -9.30 -18.14
C THR A 165 29.10 -10.26 -17.01
N HIS A 166 30.32 -10.18 -16.51
CA HIS A 166 30.80 -11.00 -15.42
C HIS A 166 31.72 -10.22 -14.50
N LEU A 167 31.76 -10.63 -13.24
CA LEU A 167 32.63 -10.05 -12.24
C LEU A 167 34.04 -10.60 -12.42
N THR A 168 35.00 -9.70 -12.47
CA THR A 168 36.44 -9.95 -12.51
C THR A 168 37.08 -9.37 -11.25
N ASN A 169 38.38 -9.61 -11.10
CA ASN A 169 39.17 -9.06 -10.01
C ASN A 169 40.32 -8.23 -10.60
N GLU A 170 40.27 -6.91 -10.39
CA GLU A 170 41.32 -5.97 -10.80
C GLU A 170 41.99 -5.39 -9.56
N GLY A 171 43.26 -5.74 -9.33
CA GLY A 171 44.04 -5.22 -8.21
C GLY A 171 43.45 -5.56 -6.83
N GLY A 172 42.84 -6.74 -6.68
CA GLY A 172 42.20 -7.18 -5.43
C GLY A 172 40.81 -6.58 -5.21
N ARG A 173 40.23 -5.93 -6.21
CA ARG A 173 38.90 -5.33 -6.14
C ARG A 173 37.96 -5.99 -7.16
N PRO A 174 36.74 -6.37 -6.75
CA PRO A 174 35.71 -6.81 -7.68
C PRO A 174 35.30 -5.68 -8.63
N VAL A 175 35.38 -5.94 -9.93
CA VAL A 175 35.00 -5.03 -11.02
C VAL A 175 34.22 -5.84 -12.05
N TRP A 176 33.18 -5.27 -12.68
CA TRP A 176 32.47 -5.94 -13.76
C TRP A 176 33.16 -5.71 -15.10
N ALA A 177 33.24 -6.74 -15.93
CA ALA A 177 33.75 -6.64 -17.30
C ALA A 177 32.82 -5.80 -18.19
N GLU A 178 33.35 -5.34 -19.33
CA GLU A 178 32.54 -4.66 -20.34
C GLU A 178 31.40 -5.58 -20.83
N PRO A 179 30.13 -5.11 -20.82
CA PRO A 179 29.02 -5.95 -21.25
C PRO A 179 29.05 -6.28 -22.74
N THR A 180 28.61 -7.49 -23.09
CA THR A 180 28.53 -7.97 -24.48
C THR A 180 27.12 -8.49 -24.82
N PRO A 181 26.63 -8.29 -26.06
CA PRO A 181 25.30 -8.78 -26.45
C PRO A 181 25.28 -10.30 -26.59
N ILE A 182 24.24 -10.95 -26.07
CA ILE A 182 23.98 -12.38 -26.30
C ILE A 182 23.44 -12.56 -27.72
N ARG A 183 24.20 -13.26 -28.57
CA ARG A 183 23.82 -13.52 -29.96
C ARG A 183 22.91 -14.75 -30.07
N GLY A 184 22.13 -14.81 -31.15
CA GLY A 184 21.28 -15.98 -31.44
C GLY A 184 19.85 -15.92 -30.89
N THR A 185 19.47 -14.82 -30.23
CA THR A 185 18.09 -14.57 -29.76
C THR A 185 17.13 -14.08 -30.86
N GLY A 186 17.51 -14.09 -32.14
CA GLY A 186 16.65 -13.65 -33.25
C GLY A 186 16.18 -12.18 -33.17
N ARG A 187 15.04 -11.87 -33.82
CA ARG A 187 14.30 -10.59 -33.66
C ARG A 187 13.39 -10.62 -32.42
N GLU A 188 13.69 -11.47 -31.43
CA GLU A 188 12.86 -11.62 -30.24
C GLU A 188 12.95 -10.35 -29.38
N TYR A 189 11.95 -10.10 -28.54
CA TYR A 189 11.92 -8.97 -27.59
C TYR A 189 12.21 -9.49 -26.17
N PRO A 190 13.44 -9.97 -25.88
CA PRO A 190 13.69 -10.76 -24.68
C PRO A 190 13.57 -9.92 -23.41
N LEU A 191 12.75 -10.38 -22.48
CA LEU A 191 12.56 -9.75 -21.18
C LEU A 191 12.66 -10.76 -20.03
N ALA A 192 12.85 -10.24 -18.81
CA ALA A 192 12.98 -10.99 -17.55
C ALA A 192 13.89 -12.21 -17.70
N PRO A 193 15.18 -11.98 -17.95
CA PRO A 193 16.13 -13.07 -17.84
C PRO A 193 16.06 -13.64 -16.41
N ALA A 194 16.14 -14.96 -16.31
CA ALA A 194 16.42 -15.69 -15.08
C ALA A 194 17.50 -16.73 -15.35
N MET A 195 18.43 -16.89 -14.42
CA MET A 195 19.55 -17.81 -14.56
C MET A 195 19.69 -18.72 -13.35
N ALA A 196 20.15 -19.93 -13.60
CA ALA A 196 20.53 -20.90 -12.58
C ALA A 196 21.64 -21.81 -13.13
N GLU A 197 22.55 -22.23 -12.25
CA GLU A 197 23.46 -23.33 -12.56
C GLU A 197 22.69 -24.64 -12.36
N PHE A 198 22.78 -25.55 -13.33
CA PHE A 198 22.16 -26.87 -13.27
C PHE A 198 22.99 -27.85 -14.11
N ASN A 199 23.31 -29.03 -13.55
CA ASN A 199 24.08 -30.08 -14.21
C ASN A 199 25.42 -29.60 -14.81
N GLY A 200 26.12 -28.70 -14.13
CA GLY A 200 27.43 -28.19 -14.53
C GLY A 200 27.39 -27.12 -15.62
N ALA A 201 26.21 -26.60 -15.95
CA ALA A 201 26.03 -25.56 -16.96
C ALA A 201 25.12 -24.44 -16.44
N VAL A 202 25.29 -23.24 -16.98
CA VAL A 202 24.38 -22.13 -16.70
C VAL A 202 23.19 -22.20 -17.66
N HIS A 203 21.99 -22.21 -17.11
CA HIS A 203 20.74 -22.14 -17.83
C HIS A 203 20.18 -20.72 -17.76
N LEU A 204 19.66 -20.22 -18.88
CA LEU A 204 19.05 -18.90 -19.02
C LEU A 204 17.64 -19.08 -19.59
N LEU A 205 16.65 -18.61 -18.83
CA LEU A 205 15.28 -18.49 -19.30
C LEU A 205 14.94 -17.02 -19.51
N TYR A 206 14.14 -16.74 -20.53
CA TYR A 206 13.58 -15.41 -20.75
C TYR A 206 12.22 -15.50 -21.43
N VAL A 207 11.45 -14.42 -21.33
CA VAL A 207 10.19 -14.29 -22.03
C VAL A 207 10.45 -13.73 -23.43
N ASP A 208 9.91 -14.40 -24.44
CA ASP A 208 9.78 -13.90 -25.80
C ASP A 208 8.29 -13.52 -26.08
N PRO A 209 7.96 -12.22 -25.98
CA PRO A 209 6.62 -11.70 -26.24
C PRO A 209 6.21 -11.79 -27.72
N GLN A 210 7.18 -11.84 -28.63
CA GLN A 210 6.89 -11.92 -30.07
C GLN A 210 6.52 -13.35 -30.45
N GLY A 211 7.27 -14.34 -29.94
CA GLY A 211 6.94 -15.77 -30.05
C GLY A 211 5.84 -16.24 -29.10
N ARG A 212 5.40 -15.39 -28.16
CA ARG A 212 4.45 -15.69 -27.08
C ARG A 212 4.85 -16.95 -26.30
N SER A 213 6.13 -17.05 -25.99
CA SER A 213 6.71 -18.24 -25.34
C SER A 213 7.79 -17.87 -24.35
N LEU A 214 8.05 -18.75 -23.40
CA LEU A 214 9.30 -18.78 -22.67
C LEU A 214 10.36 -19.48 -23.50
N ARG A 215 11.59 -18.98 -23.44
CA ARG A 215 12.76 -19.51 -24.15
C ARG A 215 13.77 -20.01 -23.13
N HIS A 216 14.46 -21.09 -23.48
CA HIS A 216 15.46 -21.73 -22.64
C HIS A 216 16.78 -21.89 -23.41
N LEU A 217 17.82 -21.20 -22.95
CA LEU A 217 19.19 -21.32 -23.43
C LEU A 217 20.05 -21.99 -22.36
N VAL A 218 21.10 -22.68 -22.80
CA VAL A 218 22.16 -23.21 -21.94
C VAL A 218 23.50 -22.69 -22.43
N ARG A 219 24.37 -22.37 -21.48
CA ARG A 219 25.73 -21.93 -21.74
C ARG A 219 26.60 -23.15 -22.03
N ASP A 220 27.29 -23.14 -23.16
CA ASP A 220 28.22 -24.20 -23.53
C ASP A 220 29.59 -24.04 -22.85
N ALA A 221 30.44 -25.06 -22.97
CA ALA A 221 31.77 -25.07 -22.37
C ALA A 221 32.73 -24.03 -22.98
N GLN A 222 32.47 -23.58 -24.20
CA GLN A 222 33.20 -22.49 -24.87
C GLN A 222 32.69 -21.12 -24.43
N GLY A 223 31.59 -21.09 -23.67
CA GLY A 223 30.95 -19.92 -23.14
C GLY A 223 29.97 -19.21 -24.07
N GLY A 224 29.57 -19.86 -25.16
CA GLY A 224 28.45 -19.45 -25.99
C GLY A 224 27.10 -19.83 -25.38
N TRP A 225 26.03 -19.20 -25.86
CA TRP A 225 24.65 -19.54 -25.50
C TRP A 225 23.98 -20.30 -26.64
N ARG A 226 23.28 -21.41 -26.32
CA ARG A 226 22.53 -22.21 -27.31
C ARG A 226 21.15 -22.63 -26.79
N PRO A 227 20.12 -22.78 -27.65
CA PRO A 227 18.83 -23.29 -27.23
C PRO A 227 18.89 -24.73 -26.70
N VAL A 228 18.13 -25.02 -25.64
CA VAL A 228 17.90 -26.38 -25.14
C VAL A 228 16.86 -27.07 -26.03
N GLY A 229 17.13 -28.32 -26.46
CA GLY A 229 16.26 -29.08 -27.37
C GLY A 229 16.23 -28.60 -28.83
N GLY A 230 16.96 -27.53 -29.19
CA GLY A 230 16.89 -26.90 -30.52
C GLY A 230 15.83 -25.80 -30.63
N ALA A 231 15.72 -25.16 -31.81
CA ALA A 231 14.90 -23.95 -31.96
C ALA A 231 13.38 -24.18 -31.81
N ALA A 232 12.90 -25.40 -32.10
CA ALA A 232 11.48 -25.77 -32.06
C ALA A 232 11.00 -26.24 -30.67
N ASP A 233 11.88 -26.86 -29.87
CA ASP A 233 11.53 -27.54 -28.61
C ASP A 233 11.84 -26.72 -27.34
N SER A 234 12.36 -25.50 -27.50
CA SER A 234 12.70 -24.60 -26.39
C SER A 234 11.51 -23.84 -25.78
N LYS A 235 10.27 -24.19 -26.16
CA LYS A 235 9.05 -23.48 -25.73
C LYS A 235 8.45 -24.10 -24.48
N ILE A 236 8.41 -23.34 -23.40
CA ILE A 236 7.77 -23.74 -22.13
C ILE A 236 6.43 -23.02 -22.02
N GLY A 237 5.32 -23.76 -22.01
CA GLY A 237 3.96 -23.24 -21.82
C GLY A 237 3.46 -22.31 -22.94
N GLN A 238 2.41 -22.70 -23.66
CA GLN A 238 1.74 -21.81 -24.63
C GLN A 238 0.70 -20.89 -23.98
N GLU A 239 0.47 -21.03 -22.67
CA GLU A 239 -0.65 -20.39 -21.98
C GLU A 239 -0.32 -18.94 -21.61
N ARG A 240 -0.70 -18.05 -22.54
CA ARG A 240 -1.00 -16.62 -22.33
C ARG A 240 0.19 -15.74 -21.92
N ILE A 241 1.35 -15.94 -22.54
CA ILE A 241 2.38 -14.88 -22.62
C ILE A 241 1.79 -13.69 -23.41
N PRO A 242 1.88 -12.44 -22.90
CA PRO A 242 1.35 -11.25 -23.55
C PRO A 242 2.07 -10.98 -24.88
N SER A 243 1.30 -10.51 -25.86
CA SER A 243 1.84 -9.98 -27.10
C SER A 243 2.65 -8.70 -26.86
N LEU A 244 3.50 -8.34 -27.82
CA LEU A 244 4.24 -7.08 -27.81
C LEU A 244 3.33 -5.84 -27.67
N GLN A 245 2.11 -5.87 -28.22
CA GLN A 245 1.16 -4.76 -28.10
C GLN A 245 0.62 -4.62 -26.68
N GLU A 246 0.22 -5.74 -26.07
CA GLU A 246 -0.21 -5.78 -24.67
C GLU A 246 0.92 -5.28 -23.76
N MET A 247 2.17 -5.70 -24.00
CA MET A 247 3.30 -5.22 -23.22
C MET A 247 3.61 -3.73 -23.41
N LYS A 248 3.47 -3.18 -24.62
CA LYS A 248 3.61 -1.73 -24.83
C LYS A 248 2.57 -0.94 -24.03
N HIS A 249 1.40 -1.53 -23.78
CA HIS A 249 0.38 -0.95 -22.91
C HIS A 249 0.80 -1.04 -21.43
N PHE A 250 1.20 -2.22 -20.93
CA PHE A 250 1.66 -2.41 -19.54
C PHE A 250 2.91 -1.60 -19.18
N ARG A 251 3.80 -1.37 -20.15
CA ARG A 251 4.98 -0.50 -20.01
C ARG A 251 4.61 0.94 -19.64
N LYS A 252 3.42 1.41 -20.02
CA LYS A 252 2.95 2.78 -19.73
C LYS A 252 2.20 2.89 -18.40
N THR A 253 1.61 1.80 -17.90
CA THR A 253 0.63 1.85 -16.80
C THR A 253 1.09 1.17 -15.51
N SER A 254 1.93 0.13 -15.57
CA SER A 254 2.23 -0.70 -14.37
C SER A 254 3.65 -1.28 -14.32
N GLY A 255 4.43 -1.16 -15.40
CA GLY A 255 5.66 -1.94 -15.58
C GLY A 255 5.35 -3.41 -15.81
N TRP A 256 6.14 -4.11 -16.63
CA TRP A 256 5.85 -5.51 -16.87
C TRP A 256 6.25 -6.36 -15.64
N ALA A 257 5.34 -7.26 -15.26
CA ALA A 257 5.39 -8.08 -14.06
C ALA A 257 6.22 -9.37 -14.19
N GLY A 258 6.80 -9.64 -15.36
CA GLY A 258 7.12 -11.00 -15.77
C GLY A 258 8.49 -11.52 -15.35
N ASN A 259 8.97 -11.15 -14.16
CA ASN A 259 10.14 -11.83 -13.56
C ASN A 259 9.91 -13.35 -13.63
N LEU A 260 10.97 -14.14 -13.80
CA LEU A 260 10.88 -15.60 -13.75
C LEU A 260 11.57 -16.07 -12.46
N GLY A 261 10.89 -16.93 -11.71
CA GLY A 261 11.48 -17.59 -10.55
C GLY A 261 12.15 -18.86 -11.01
N LEU A 262 13.46 -18.99 -10.81
CA LEU A 262 14.24 -20.14 -11.27
C LEU A 262 15.16 -20.61 -10.16
N ALA A 263 15.11 -21.89 -9.81
CA ALA A 263 16.02 -22.49 -8.84
C ALA A 263 16.19 -23.98 -9.09
N VAL A 264 17.37 -24.51 -8.74
CA VAL A 264 17.59 -25.96 -8.69
C VAL A 264 17.14 -26.50 -7.34
N HIS A 265 16.40 -27.60 -7.38
CA HIS A 265 15.98 -28.34 -6.20
C HIS A 265 15.82 -29.81 -6.57
N ASP A 266 16.30 -30.71 -5.70
CA ASP A 266 16.13 -32.17 -5.84
C ASP A 266 16.50 -32.73 -7.25
N GLY A 267 17.59 -32.21 -7.83
CA GLY A 267 18.10 -32.66 -9.14
C GLY A 267 17.29 -32.19 -10.34
N GLN A 268 16.38 -31.22 -10.16
CA GLN A 268 15.62 -30.61 -11.24
C GLN A 268 15.76 -29.08 -11.22
N LEU A 269 15.55 -28.45 -12.38
CA LEU A 269 15.49 -27.01 -12.52
C LEU A 269 14.02 -26.56 -12.48
N HIS A 270 13.61 -25.89 -11.41
CA HIS A 270 12.23 -25.46 -11.17
C HIS A 270 12.00 -24.04 -11.66
N LEU A 271 10.92 -23.85 -12.41
CA LEU A 271 10.46 -22.57 -12.90
C LEU A 271 9.10 -22.21 -12.27
N VAL A 272 9.00 -21.03 -11.67
CA VAL A 272 7.74 -20.41 -11.25
C VAL A 272 7.54 -19.09 -12.00
N PHE A 273 6.34 -18.87 -12.54
CA PHE A 273 6.04 -17.69 -13.35
C PHE A 273 4.55 -17.32 -13.29
N PRO A 274 4.19 -16.04 -13.45
CA PRO A 274 2.80 -15.60 -13.40
C PRO A 274 2.03 -15.97 -14.68
N HIS A 275 0.76 -16.36 -14.51
CA HIS A 275 -0.18 -16.56 -15.60
C HIS A 275 -0.69 -15.20 -16.12
N GLY A 276 -0.11 -14.73 -17.22
CA GLY A 276 -0.52 -13.52 -17.91
C GLY A 276 0.04 -12.21 -17.31
N PRO A 277 -0.19 -11.08 -17.99
CA PRO A 277 0.52 -9.82 -17.74
C PRO A 277 0.01 -8.97 -16.56
N SER A 278 -1.23 -9.15 -16.12
CA SER A 278 -1.90 -8.28 -15.13
C SER A 278 -1.84 -8.83 -13.70
N GLY A 279 -1.01 -9.84 -13.46
CA GLY A 279 -1.11 -10.67 -12.28
C GLY A 279 -2.21 -11.71 -12.43
N GLY A 280 -1.91 -12.90 -11.93
CA GLY A 280 -2.73 -14.10 -12.12
C GLY A 280 -2.17 -15.22 -11.28
N TYR A 281 -2.60 -16.45 -11.57
CA TYR A 281 -2.10 -17.64 -10.89
C TYR A 281 -0.59 -17.77 -11.07
N LEU A 282 0.13 -18.11 -10.02
CA LEU A 282 1.51 -18.57 -10.16
C LEU A 282 1.48 -19.99 -10.73
N LEU A 283 2.24 -20.20 -11.80
CA LEU A 283 2.42 -21.49 -12.46
C LEU A 283 3.81 -22.02 -12.13
N HIS A 284 3.95 -23.34 -12.12
CA HIS A 284 5.14 -24.11 -11.81
C HIS A 284 5.35 -25.18 -12.89
N SER A 285 6.60 -25.38 -13.30
CA SER A 285 7.07 -26.53 -14.08
C SER A 285 8.50 -26.86 -13.67
N ALA A 286 8.95 -28.09 -13.91
CA ALA A 286 10.31 -28.54 -13.58
C ALA A 286 10.97 -29.18 -14.79
N PHE A 287 12.26 -28.92 -14.98
CA PHE A 287 13.10 -29.47 -16.03
C PHE A 287 14.01 -30.55 -15.47
N ASP A 288 13.97 -31.73 -16.07
CA ASP A 288 14.68 -32.93 -15.59
C ASP A 288 16.11 -33.09 -16.13
N GLY A 289 16.58 -32.16 -16.97
CA GLY A 289 17.84 -32.29 -17.72
C GLY A 289 17.64 -32.46 -19.22
N ASP A 290 16.46 -32.93 -19.63
CA ASP A 290 16.12 -33.17 -21.04
C ASP A 290 14.87 -32.37 -21.45
N LYS A 291 13.80 -32.43 -20.65
CA LYS A 291 12.52 -31.80 -20.96
C LYS A 291 11.85 -31.17 -19.74
N TRP A 292 10.92 -30.26 -20.03
CA TRP A 292 10.05 -29.68 -19.02
C TRP A 292 8.85 -30.60 -18.76
N GLY A 293 8.50 -30.75 -17.49
CA GLY A 293 7.25 -31.38 -17.06
C GLY A 293 6.02 -30.51 -17.35
N PRO A 294 4.81 -31.01 -17.04
CA PRO A 294 3.58 -30.25 -17.25
C PRO A 294 3.60 -28.93 -16.45
N VAL A 295 2.99 -27.90 -17.03
CA VAL A 295 2.77 -26.61 -16.35
C VAL A 295 1.54 -26.74 -15.47
N GLN A 296 1.66 -26.40 -14.19
CA GLN A 296 0.58 -26.53 -13.21
C GLN A 296 0.57 -25.35 -12.22
N PRO A 297 -0.54 -25.03 -11.54
CA PRO A 297 -0.55 -24.02 -10.48
C PRO A 297 0.45 -24.32 -9.35
N ALA A 298 1.16 -23.29 -8.91
CA ALA A 298 2.01 -23.31 -7.71
C ALA A 298 1.14 -23.16 -6.45
N SER A 299 0.32 -24.18 -6.17
CA SER A 299 -0.69 -24.15 -5.11
C SER A 299 -0.97 -25.55 -4.57
N PRO A 300 -1.36 -25.71 -3.30
CA PRO A 300 -1.84 -26.99 -2.78
C PRO A 300 -3.10 -27.43 -3.52
N LYS A 301 -3.26 -28.74 -3.68
CA LYS A 301 -4.52 -29.35 -4.11
C LYS A 301 -5.46 -29.56 -2.92
N ASN A 302 -6.76 -29.58 -3.16
CA ASN A 302 -7.75 -29.97 -2.16
C ASN A 302 -7.74 -31.50 -1.94
N ALA A 303 -8.61 -31.99 -1.04
CA ALA A 303 -8.71 -33.42 -0.72
C ALA A 303 -9.11 -34.28 -1.93
N GLU A 304 -9.76 -33.69 -2.92
CA GLU A 304 -10.19 -34.30 -4.18
C GLU A 304 -9.10 -34.27 -5.26
N GLY A 305 -7.93 -33.69 -4.99
CA GLY A 305 -6.82 -33.58 -5.93
C GLY A 305 -6.98 -32.47 -6.98
N GLU A 306 -7.93 -31.57 -6.78
CA GLU A 306 -8.21 -30.42 -7.65
C GLU A 306 -7.60 -29.12 -7.10
N TYR A 307 -7.38 -28.15 -7.99
CA TYR A 307 -6.99 -26.80 -7.58
C TYR A 307 -8.23 -25.98 -7.23
N ASP A 308 -8.30 -25.52 -5.99
CA ASP A 308 -9.36 -24.62 -5.56
C ASP A 308 -9.07 -23.17 -6.02
N ARG A 309 -10.08 -22.53 -6.61
CA ARG A 309 -10.01 -21.15 -7.09
C ARG A 309 -9.84 -20.13 -5.96
N GLU A 310 -10.16 -20.49 -4.73
CA GLU A 310 -9.97 -19.61 -3.57
C GLU A 310 -8.54 -19.66 -3.02
N THR A 311 -7.91 -20.84 -3.08
CA THR A 311 -6.56 -21.11 -2.56
C THR A 311 -5.46 -21.04 -3.61
N VAL A 312 -5.81 -20.96 -4.89
CA VAL A 312 -4.81 -20.74 -5.95
C VAL A 312 -4.07 -19.42 -5.74
N GLN A 313 -2.74 -19.50 -5.84
CA GLN A 313 -1.87 -18.41 -5.46
C GLN A 313 -1.79 -17.37 -6.56
N VAL A 314 -2.14 -16.14 -6.22
CA VAL A 314 -2.18 -15.01 -7.16
C VAL A 314 -1.12 -13.97 -6.81
N SER A 315 -0.33 -13.60 -7.81
CA SER A 315 0.70 -12.58 -7.67
C SER A 315 0.67 -11.62 -8.85
N ARG A 316 0.97 -10.35 -8.58
CA ARG A 316 1.23 -9.33 -9.62
C ARG A 316 2.65 -9.39 -10.16
N ARG A 317 3.48 -10.30 -9.65
CA ARG A 317 4.86 -10.54 -10.03
C ARG A 317 5.11 -12.06 -9.99
N SER A 318 6.36 -12.48 -10.13
CA SER A 318 6.73 -13.88 -9.90
C SER A 318 7.22 -14.12 -8.48
N ALA A 319 7.58 -15.36 -8.19
CA ALA A 319 8.16 -15.81 -6.94
C ALA A 319 9.69 -15.85 -7.00
N ALA A 320 10.33 -15.51 -5.89
CA ALA A 320 11.71 -15.82 -5.61
C ALA A 320 11.81 -17.26 -5.12
N LEU A 321 12.76 -18.04 -5.64
CA LEU A 321 12.91 -19.46 -5.35
C LEU A 321 14.26 -19.76 -4.72
N ALA A 322 14.30 -20.68 -3.75
CA ALA A 322 15.55 -21.20 -3.20
C ALA A 322 15.36 -22.61 -2.60
N SER A 323 16.33 -23.49 -2.78
CA SER A 323 16.30 -24.85 -2.21
C SER A 323 16.96 -24.86 -0.83
N PHE A 324 16.19 -25.05 0.24
CA PHE A 324 16.68 -25.01 1.61
C PHE A 324 16.00 -26.08 2.48
N GLY A 325 16.77 -26.73 3.37
CA GLY A 325 16.22 -27.70 4.33
C GLY A 325 15.42 -28.85 3.67
N GLY A 326 15.83 -29.30 2.49
CA GLY A 326 15.13 -30.35 1.73
C GLY A 326 13.82 -29.92 1.07
N LYS A 327 13.56 -28.60 0.97
CA LYS A 327 12.36 -28.04 0.34
C LYS A 327 12.73 -26.96 -0.68
N LEU A 328 11.89 -26.78 -1.69
CA LEU A 328 11.93 -25.60 -2.54
C LEU A 328 11.05 -24.52 -1.90
N HIS A 329 11.66 -23.42 -1.47
CA HIS A 329 10.98 -22.26 -0.92
C HIS A 329 10.59 -21.30 -2.04
N ALA A 330 9.36 -20.80 -2.01
CA ALA A 330 8.87 -19.76 -2.90
C ALA A 330 8.33 -18.57 -2.10
N VAL A 331 8.84 -17.36 -2.35
CA VAL A 331 8.34 -16.12 -1.74
C VAL A 331 7.90 -15.14 -2.81
N TYR A 332 6.68 -14.62 -2.72
CA TYR A 332 6.09 -13.74 -3.75
C TYR A 332 5.22 -12.65 -3.14
N PRO A 333 5.06 -11.51 -3.82
CA PRO A 333 4.11 -10.48 -3.41
C PRO A 333 2.68 -10.90 -3.75
N SER A 334 1.81 -10.94 -2.76
CA SER A 334 0.39 -11.25 -2.93
C SER A 334 -0.31 -10.18 -3.76
N ALA A 335 -1.09 -10.59 -4.75
CA ALA A 335 -1.95 -9.66 -5.49
C ALA A 335 -3.12 -9.10 -4.65
N LYS A 336 -3.37 -9.69 -3.47
CA LYS A 336 -4.53 -9.37 -2.61
C LYS A 336 -4.28 -8.20 -1.66
N ASN A 337 -3.06 -8.07 -1.13
CA ASN A 337 -2.79 -7.17 0.01
C ASN A 337 -1.33 -6.68 0.11
N ASP A 338 -0.53 -6.80 -0.96
CA ASP A 338 0.87 -6.38 -1.06
C ASP A 338 1.82 -7.02 -0.02
N LYS A 339 1.33 -7.99 0.77
CA LYS A 339 2.17 -8.77 1.69
C LYS A 339 2.99 -9.78 0.91
N LEU A 340 4.20 -10.07 1.40
CA LEU A 340 4.95 -11.23 0.94
C LEU A 340 4.34 -12.50 1.51
N VAL A 341 4.22 -13.52 0.67
CA VAL A 341 3.68 -14.84 1.01
C VAL A 341 4.73 -15.89 0.72
N HIS A 342 4.85 -16.87 1.61
CA HIS A 342 5.80 -17.97 1.56
C HIS A 342 5.08 -19.31 1.38
N LEU A 343 5.58 -20.11 0.43
CA LEU A 343 5.19 -21.50 0.18
C LEU A 343 6.43 -22.39 0.17
N THR A 344 6.22 -23.69 0.39
CA THR A 344 7.27 -24.71 0.20
C THR A 344 6.77 -25.82 -0.71
N TRP A 345 7.66 -26.40 -1.51
CA TRP A 345 7.42 -27.58 -2.32
C TRP A 345 8.40 -28.68 -1.93
N THR A 346 7.95 -29.93 -2.04
CA THR A 346 8.76 -31.12 -1.78
C THR A 346 8.71 -32.06 -2.97
N LYS A 347 9.69 -32.96 -3.08
CA LYS A 347 9.78 -33.99 -4.14
C LYS A 347 8.47 -34.75 -4.38
N ASP A 348 7.69 -34.99 -3.32
CA ASP A 348 6.43 -35.72 -3.37
C ASP A 348 5.33 -34.97 -4.16
N GLY A 349 5.61 -33.75 -4.60
CA GLY A 349 4.86 -33.09 -5.68
C GLY A 349 3.82 -32.07 -5.21
N GLU A 350 3.78 -31.74 -3.92
CA GLU A 350 2.76 -30.84 -3.36
C GLU A 350 3.36 -29.57 -2.76
N TRP A 351 2.72 -28.43 -3.07
CA TRP A 351 2.98 -27.15 -2.43
C TRP A 351 2.28 -27.09 -1.07
N SER A 352 2.92 -26.50 -0.07
CA SER A 352 2.34 -26.25 1.24
C SER A 352 1.23 -25.19 1.18
N GLN A 353 0.49 -25.05 2.27
CA GLN A 353 -0.39 -23.90 2.47
C GLN A 353 0.42 -22.59 2.48
N PRO A 354 -0.14 -21.49 1.95
CA PRO A 354 0.49 -20.16 1.95
C PRO A 354 0.61 -19.60 3.38
N VAL A 355 1.76 -19.01 3.68
CA VAL A 355 2.00 -18.28 4.94
C VAL A 355 2.35 -16.83 4.63
N GLU A 356 1.55 -15.89 5.12
CA GLU A 356 1.88 -14.46 5.02
C GLU A 356 3.06 -14.12 5.93
N LEU A 357 4.01 -13.34 5.42
CA LEU A 357 5.18 -12.89 6.17
C LEU A 357 4.86 -11.58 6.89
N GLU A 358 4.58 -11.65 8.18
CA GLU A 358 4.22 -10.47 8.98
C GLU A 358 5.33 -9.40 8.98
N GLY A 359 4.98 -8.15 8.70
CA GLY A 359 5.94 -7.05 8.62
C GLY A 359 6.74 -7.00 7.30
N HIS A 360 6.48 -7.90 6.35
CA HIS A 360 7.15 -7.94 5.06
C HIS A 360 6.15 -7.66 3.92
N ASP A 361 6.17 -6.42 3.45
CA ASP A 361 5.32 -5.98 2.35
C ASP A 361 6.19 -5.61 1.14
N SER A 362 5.72 -5.97 -0.07
CA SER A 362 6.35 -5.56 -1.32
C SER A 362 5.39 -5.64 -2.51
N ASN A 363 5.54 -4.71 -3.45
CA ASN A 363 4.93 -4.78 -4.79
C ASN A 363 5.86 -5.39 -5.86
N ASN A 364 7.03 -5.90 -5.46
CA ASN A 364 8.05 -6.44 -6.35
C ASN A 364 8.40 -7.87 -5.92
N THR A 365 8.80 -8.72 -6.89
CA THR A 365 9.39 -10.03 -6.56
C THR A 365 10.60 -9.77 -5.66
N PRO A 366 10.71 -10.44 -4.50
CA PRO A 366 11.91 -10.32 -3.69
C PRO A 366 13.07 -11.08 -4.36
N ALA A 367 14.28 -10.89 -3.85
CA ALA A 367 15.38 -11.81 -4.06
C ALA A 367 15.46 -12.77 -2.88
N LEU A 368 15.72 -14.04 -3.16
CA LEU A 368 15.85 -15.09 -2.17
C LEU A 368 17.08 -15.91 -2.51
N LEU A 369 17.98 -16.14 -1.54
CA LEU A 369 19.07 -17.10 -1.69
C LEU A 369 19.31 -17.86 -0.39
N THR A 370 19.97 -19.00 -0.52
CA THR A 370 20.55 -19.75 0.60
C THR A 370 21.97 -19.29 0.86
N PHE A 371 22.35 -19.10 2.11
CA PHE A 371 23.72 -18.78 2.50
C PHE A 371 24.08 -19.42 3.84
N ARG A 372 25.36 -19.40 4.18
CA ARG A 372 25.85 -19.83 5.50
C ARG A 372 26.01 -18.62 6.42
N GLU A 373 25.49 -18.76 7.63
CA GLU A 373 25.54 -17.76 8.70
C GLU A 373 26.11 -18.39 9.97
N GLY A 374 26.88 -17.63 10.76
CA GLY A 374 27.43 -18.10 12.04
C GLY A 374 28.93 -18.45 11.97
N PRO A 375 29.57 -18.73 13.11
CA PRO A 375 31.01 -18.94 13.21
C PRO A 375 31.51 -20.17 12.44
N VAL A 376 32.77 -20.11 12.01
CA VAL A 376 33.41 -21.19 11.24
C VAL A 376 33.44 -22.46 12.07
N GLY A 377 32.88 -23.54 11.55
CA GLY A 377 32.72 -24.82 12.24
C GLY A 377 31.39 -25.00 12.96
N GLU A 378 30.59 -23.94 13.08
CA GLU A 378 29.22 -23.95 13.63
C GLU A 378 28.26 -23.19 12.70
N GLU A 379 28.59 -23.09 11.40
CA GLU A 379 27.74 -22.39 10.45
C GLU A 379 26.39 -23.09 10.32
N ARG A 380 25.31 -22.31 10.42
CA ARG A 380 23.99 -22.73 10.00
C ARG A 380 23.74 -22.27 8.58
N GLU A 381 23.02 -23.08 7.82
CA GLU A 381 22.44 -22.59 6.58
C GLU A 381 21.21 -21.72 6.91
N ALA A 382 21.02 -20.67 6.13
CA ALA A 382 19.91 -19.73 6.28
C ALA A 382 19.42 -19.28 4.90
N LEU A 383 18.19 -18.76 4.84
CA LEU A 383 17.69 -18.04 3.67
C LEU A 383 17.82 -16.54 3.90
N LEU A 384 18.35 -15.81 2.91
CA LEU A 384 18.34 -14.35 2.87
C LEU A 384 17.25 -13.89 1.90
N LEU A 385 16.30 -13.12 2.42
CA LEU A 385 15.30 -12.42 1.64
C LEU A 385 15.70 -10.95 1.53
N VAL A 386 15.76 -10.40 0.32
CA VAL A 386 15.90 -8.96 0.09
C VAL A 386 14.74 -8.48 -0.76
N HIS A 387 14.00 -7.49 -0.30
CA HIS A 387 12.82 -6.99 -0.99
C HIS A 387 12.79 -5.47 -0.98
N ARG A 388 12.03 -4.90 -1.91
CA ARG A 388 11.74 -3.46 -1.88
C ARG A 388 10.60 -3.22 -0.89
N GLY A 389 10.73 -2.19 -0.05
CA GLY A 389 9.68 -1.84 0.89
C GLY A 389 8.49 -1.17 0.21
N VAL A 390 7.36 -1.13 0.91
CA VAL A 390 6.27 -0.20 0.59
C VAL A 390 6.17 0.80 1.74
N ASN A 391 6.23 2.10 1.44
CA ASN A 391 6.10 3.08 2.51
C ASN A 391 4.62 3.17 2.86
N ARG A 392 4.21 2.59 3.99
CA ARG A 392 2.94 2.98 4.59
C ARG A 392 3.18 4.31 5.27
N TYR A 393 2.86 5.42 4.58
CA TYR A 393 2.67 6.68 5.27
C TYR A 393 1.52 6.49 6.27
N VAL A 394 1.88 6.22 7.53
CA VAL A 394 0.95 6.30 8.65
C VAL A 394 1.18 7.70 9.24
N PRO A 395 0.37 8.71 8.88
CA PRO A 395 0.47 9.99 9.57
C PRO A 395 0.27 9.73 11.07
N PRO A 396 1.05 10.37 11.96
CA PRO A 396 0.68 10.39 13.37
C PRO A 396 -0.76 10.87 13.45
N VAL A 397 -1.61 10.17 14.21
CA VAL A 397 -2.99 10.58 14.44
C VAL A 397 -2.95 12.03 14.90
N PRO A 398 -3.49 12.99 14.12
CA PRO A 398 -3.51 14.38 14.55
C PRO A 398 -4.21 14.41 15.91
N PRO A 399 -3.71 15.17 16.89
CA PRO A 399 -4.45 15.37 18.13
C PRO A 399 -5.86 15.82 17.75
N ALA A 400 -6.88 15.16 18.31
CA ALA A 400 -8.26 15.51 18.00
C ALA A 400 -8.43 17.03 18.21
N PRO A 401 -8.94 17.77 17.21
CA PRO A 401 -9.20 19.19 17.41
C PRO A 401 -10.07 19.35 18.64
N PRO A 402 -9.84 20.38 19.48
CA PRO A 402 -10.66 20.62 20.65
C PRO A 402 -12.12 20.67 20.22
N ALA A 403 -12.99 19.99 20.97
CA ALA A 403 -14.42 19.95 20.66
C ALA A 403 -14.93 21.40 20.52
N PRO A 404 -15.73 21.71 19.48
CA PRO A 404 -16.27 23.04 19.31
C PRO A 404 -17.09 23.44 20.55
N PRO A 405 -17.07 24.71 20.97
CA PRO A 405 -17.85 25.17 22.11
C PRO A 405 -19.33 24.81 21.95
N SER A 406 -19.94 24.39 23.05
CA SER A 406 -21.34 23.97 23.14
C SER A 406 -22.14 24.91 24.03
N LEU A 407 -23.47 24.75 24.07
CA LEU A 407 -24.31 25.51 24.99
C LEU A 407 -23.94 25.27 26.47
N ALA A 408 -23.31 24.14 26.81
CA ALA A 408 -22.82 23.85 28.16
C ALA A 408 -21.60 24.72 28.55
N ASP A 409 -20.95 25.35 27.58
CA ASP A 409 -19.79 26.23 27.76
C ASP A 409 -20.18 27.69 27.95
N VAL A 410 -21.47 28.01 27.92
CA VAL A 410 -21.97 29.38 28.17
C VAL A 410 -21.91 29.68 29.66
N ALA A 411 -21.15 30.72 30.04
CA ALA A 411 -21.03 31.19 31.41
C ALA A 411 -22.09 32.23 31.79
N SER A 412 -22.46 33.11 30.86
CA SER A 412 -23.50 34.13 31.08
C SER A 412 -24.28 34.44 29.80
N ARG A 413 -25.52 34.91 29.98
CA ARG A 413 -26.42 35.34 28.90
C ARG A 413 -26.83 36.79 29.14
N GLY A 414 -26.80 37.60 28.07
CA GLY A 414 -27.28 38.97 28.07
C GLY A 414 -28.79 39.05 27.82
N THR A 415 -29.29 40.25 27.52
CA THR A 415 -30.71 40.48 27.21
C THR A 415 -31.06 39.89 25.85
N THR A 416 -32.10 39.05 25.82
CA THR A 416 -32.63 38.47 24.58
C THR A 416 -33.38 39.53 23.76
N VAL A 417 -33.00 39.67 22.50
CA VAL A 417 -33.77 40.42 21.48
C VAL A 417 -34.69 39.46 20.75
N THR A 418 -35.97 39.81 20.68
CA THR A 418 -36.97 39.01 19.97
C THR A 418 -37.21 39.60 18.58
N GLY A 419 -36.98 38.80 17.55
CA GLY A 419 -37.24 39.18 16.16
C GLY A 419 -38.71 39.25 15.81
N GLU A 420 -38.97 39.66 14.57
CA GLU A 420 -40.32 39.68 14.02
C GLU A 420 -40.94 38.28 14.02
N THR A 421 -42.23 38.23 14.33
CA THR A 421 -43.02 37.01 14.25
C THR A 421 -43.63 36.92 12.86
N VAL A 422 -43.26 35.88 12.13
CA VAL A 422 -43.71 35.61 10.76
C VAL A 422 -44.65 34.42 10.79
N SER A 423 -45.72 34.46 9.98
CA SER A 423 -46.65 33.35 9.80
C SER A 423 -46.68 32.92 8.35
N ASP A 424 -46.33 31.66 8.10
CA ASP A 424 -46.41 31.04 6.79
C ASP A 424 -47.54 30.02 6.74
N TYR A 425 -48.25 30.02 5.61
CA TYR A 425 -49.42 29.17 5.42
C TYR A 425 -49.14 28.14 4.33
N GLY A 426 -49.57 26.90 4.57
CA GLY A 426 -49.69 25.91 3.50
C GLY A 426 -50.78 26.30 2.50
N PRO A 427 -50.84 25.69 1.30
CA PRO A 427 -51.91 25.99 0.35
C PRO A 427 -53.30 25.79 0.96
N GLY A 428 -54.24 26.64 0.56
CA GLY A 428 -55.59 26.69 1.15
C GLY A 428 -55.65 27.22 2.58
N ALA A 429 -54.53 27.60 3.19
CA ALA A 429 -54.43 28.17 4.55
C ALA A 429 -54.99 27.25 5.68
N TRP A 430 -55.01 25.93 5.45
CA TRP A 430 -55.46 24.95 6.43
C TRP A 430 -54.39 24.55 7.45
N SER A 431 -53.13 24.94 7.22
CA SER A 431 -52.00 24.77 8.12
C SER A 431 -51.20 26.07 8.17
N CYS A 432 -50.70 26.42 9.35
CA CYS A 432 -49.89 27.61 9.58
C CYS A 432 -48.67 27.25 10.44
N VAL A 433 -47.53 27.87 10.16
CA VAL A 433 -46.39 27.90 11.08
C VAL A 433 -46.08 29.35 11.40
N THR A 434 -46.22 29.71 12.68
CA THR A 434 -45.73 30.97 13.19
C THR A 434 -44.34 30.77 13.75
N HIS A 435 -43.36 31.52 13.27
CA HIS A 435 -41.97 31.41 13.71
C HIS A 435 -41.29 32.76 13.91
N ARG A 436 -40.25 32.75 14.73
CA ARG A 436 -39.39 33.90 15.00
C ARG A 436 -38.00 33.44 15.42
N ILE A 437 -37.04 34.36 15.33
CA ILE A 437 -35.69 34.17 15.86
C ILE A 437 -35.52 35.06 17.09
N LEU A 438 -35.08 34.48 18.20
CA LEU A 438 -34.59 35.22 19.34
C LEU A 438 -33.07 35.17 19.34
N ALA A 439 -32.43 36.29 19.63
CA ALA A 439 -30.99 36.39 19.67
C ALA A 439 -30.57 36.85 21.07
N THR A 440 -29.64 36.13 21.69
CA THR A 440 -29.17 36.41 23.06
C THR A 440 -27.64 36.45 23.07
N PRO A 441 -27.00 37.60 23.37
CA PRO A 441 -25.55 37.66 23.50
C PRO A 441 -25.13 36.75 24.64
N ALA A 442 -24.02 36.05 24.49
CA ALA A 442 -23.52 35.10 25.47
C ALA A 442 -22.02 35.31 25.68
N THR A 443 -21.54 35.01 26.89
CA THR A 443 -20.11 34.89 27.15
C THR A 443 -19.82 33.45 27.54
N LEU A 444 -18.84 32.83 26.88
CA LEU A 444 -18.40 31.48 27.16
C LEU A 444 -17.51 31.44 28.42
N LYS A 445 -17.32 30.26 29.02
CA LYS A 445 -16.48 30.05 30.21
C LYS A 445 -15.02 30.48 30.02
N ASN A 446 -14.53 30.48 28.78
CA ASN A 446 -13.20 30.97 28.43
C ASN A 446 -13.12 32.50 28.22
N GLY A 447 -14.25 33.23 28.36
CA GLY A 447 -14.33 34.68 28.17
C GLY A 447 -14.77 35.12 26.77
N ASP A 448 -14.84 34.22 25.80
CA ASP A 448 -15.19 34.55 24.42
C ASP A 448 -16.64 35.01 24.29
N LYS A 449 -16.86 35.97 23.38
CA LYS A 449 -18.21 36.41 23.00
C LYS A 449 -18.83 35.42 22.02
N ALA A 450 -20.07 35.09 22.29
CA ALA A 450 -20.89 34.22 21.46
C ALA A 450 -22.31 34.77 21.38
N LEU A 451 -23.11 34.14 20.53
CA LEU A 451 -24.49 34.50 20.30
C LEU A 451 -25.33 33.23 20.31
N ILE A 452 -26.37 33.20 21.11
CA ILE A 452 -27.35 32.12 21.08
C ILE A 452 -28.52 32.60 20.23
N ALA A 453 -28.71 31.95 19.08
CA ALA A 453 -29.88 32.14 18.25
C ALA A 453 -30.89 31.04 18.54
N THR A 454 -32.05 31.40 19.09
CA THR A 454 -33.15 30.49 19.31
C THR A 454 -34.13 30.59 18.16
N VAL A 455 -34.39 29.48 17.50
CA VAL A 455 -35.50 29.35 16.55
C VAL A 455 -36.71 28.89 17.33
N ASP A 456 -37.76 29.70 17.36
CA ASP A 456 -39.00 29.46 18.12
C ASP A 456 -40.16 29.41 17.13
N MET A 457 -40.79 28.24 17.02
CA MET A 457 -41.85 27.97 16.05
C MET A 457 -43.06 27.36 16.73
N THR A 458 -44.24 27.66 16.19
CA THR A 458 -45.48 26.99 16.55
C THR A 458 -46.25 26.61 15.29
N ALA A 459 -46.59 25.33 15.18
CA ALA A 459 -47.38 24.77 14.09
C ALA A 459 -48.85 24.64 14.49
N GLU A 460 -49.73 24.99 13.58
CA GLU A 460 -51.18 25.03 13.75
C GLU A 460 -51.88 24.47 12.51
N TYR A 461 -53.09 23.96 12.71
CA TYR A 461 -53.99 23.60 11.63
C TYR A 461 -55.40 24.13 11.91
N TYR A 462 -56.14 24.36 10.83
CA TYR A 462 -57.52 24.83 10.86
C TYR A 462 -58.45 23.70 10.46
N TRP A 463 -59.58 23.56 11.15
CA TRP A 463 -60.63 22.62 10.77
C TRP A 463 -61.99 23.26 11.03
N GLY A 464 -62.74 23.50 9.95
CA GLY A 464 -63.95 24.31 9.99
C GLY A 464 -63.65 25.76 10.42
N PHE A 465 -64.32 26.24 11.47
CA PHE A 465 -64.13 27.59 12.02
C PHE A 465 -63.16 27.65 13.21
N TRP A 466 -62.52 26.54 13.57
CA TRP A 466 -61.64 26.41 14.73
C TRP A 466 -60.17 26.28 14.33
N TRP A 467 -59.27 26.78 15.18
CA TRP A 467 -57.82 26.61 15.08
C TRP A 467 -57.33 25.67 16.18
N TYR A 468 -56.37 24.80 15.85
CA TYR A 468 -55.82 23.81 16.76
C TYR A 468 -54.29 23.80 16.66
N ARG A 469 -53.62 23.54 17.79
CA ARG A 469 -52.17 23.28 17.78
C ARG A 469 -51.90 21.97 17.07
N ASP A 470 -51.00 22.00 16.10
CA ASP A 470 -50.62 20.84 15.33
C ASP A 470 -49.68 19.97 16.17
N SER A 471 -50.27 19.09 16.98
CA SER A 471 -49.56 18.24 17.94
C SER A 471 -49.36 16.80 17.42
N GLY A 472 -50.13 16.40 16.39
CA GLY A 472 -50.09 15.09 15.74
C GLY A 472 -50.29 13.86 16.65
N SER A 473 -50.67 12.73 16.06
CA SER A 473 -50.44 11.41 16.68
C SER A 473 -49.00 10.95 16.37
N SER A 474 -48.50 9.86 16.95
CA SER A 474 -47.12 9.39 16.74
C SER A 474 -46.67 9.29 15.27
N TYR A 475 -47.59 9.08 14.33
CA TYR A 475 -47.34 8.97 12.89
C TYR A 475 -47.62 10.25 12.08
N SER A 476 -48.18 11.29 12.69
CA SER A 476 -48.50 12.57 12.03
C SER A 476 -47.87 13.78 12.71
N LYS A 477 -46.89 13.59 13.60
CA LYS A 477 -46.25 14.71 14.29
C LYS A 477 -45.58 15.65 13.28
N PRO A 478 -45.86 16.96 13.34
CA PRO A 478 -45.13 17.90 12.52
C PRO A 478 -43.66 17.91 12.94
N HIS A 479 -42.78 18.06 11.96
CA HIS A 479 -41.35 18.13 12.17
C HIS A 479 -40.73 19.18 11.27
N MET A 480 -39.72 19.84 11.80
CA MET A 480 -38.88 20.79 11.10
C MET A 480 -37.72 20.05 10.44
N SER A 481 -37.43 20.33 9.17
CA SER A 481 -36.22 19.86 8.49
C SER A 481 -34.97 20.48 9.12
N SER A 482 -33.82 19.81 8.97
CA SER A 482 -32.54 20.48 9.27
C SER A 482 -32.41 21.73 8.41
N SER A 483 -31.96 22.83 9.02
CA SER A 483 -31.90 24.12 8.36
C SER A 483 -30.69 24.94 8.80
N THR A 484 -30.54 26.12 8.20
CA THR A 484 -29.41 27.03 8.34
C THR A 484 -29.91 28.39 8.83
N LEU A 485 -29.20 28.97 9.79
CA LEU A 485 -29.26 30.38 10.14
C LEU A 485 -28.18 31.15 9.38
N TRP A 486 -28.59 32.22 8.71
CA TRP A 486 -27.69 33.12 8.00
C TRP A 486 -27.42 34.37 8.84
N ILE A 487 -26.14 34.69 9.04
CA ILE A 487 -25.69 35.84 9.83
C ILE A 487 -24.98 36.82 8.89
N ARG A 488 -25.39 38.07 8.90
CA ARG A 488 -24.79 39.16 8.09
C ARG A 488 -24.80 40.47 8.85
N LYS A 489 -23.98 41.44 8.45
CA LYS A 489 -24.14 42.81 8.97
C LYS A 489 -25.33 43.49 8.29
N PRO A 490 -26.05 44.40 8.96
CA PRO A 490 -27.14 45.15 8.34
C PRO A 490 -26.69 45.85 7.06
N GLY A 491 -27.42 45.63 5.95
CA GLY A 491 -27.11 46.20 4.64
C GLY A 491 -26.10 45.41 3.79
N ASP A 492 -25.41 44.41 4.36
CA ASP A 492 -24.47 43.59 3.60
C ASP A 492 -25.19 42.57 2.69
N LYS A 493 -24.66 42.42 1.48
CA LYS A 493 -25.12 41.39 0.52
C LYS A 493 -24.51 40.01 0.78
N ASN A 494 -23.37 39.96 1.47
CA ASN A 494 -22.65 38.73 1.78
C ASN A 494 -22.92 38.29 3.21
N PHE A 495 -22.98 36.98 3.44
CA PHE A 495 -23.10 36.42 4.78
C PHE A 495 -21.74 36.49 5.49
N ALA A 496 -21.74 36.98 6.73
CA ALA A 496 -20.58 36.95 7.61
C ALA A 496 -20.34 35.55 8.17
N ARG A 497 -21.43 34.82 8.48
CA ARG A 497 -21.37 33.44 8.97
C ARG A 497 -22.68 32.70 8.70
N HIS A 498 -22.66 31.39 8.88
CA HIS A 498 -23.86 30.57 8.93
C HIS A 498 -23.75 29.59 10.09
N ALA A 499 -24.89 29.11 10.58
CA ALA A 499 -24.95 28.06 11.58
C ALA A 499 -26.08 27.09 11.24
N ASP A 500 -25.73 25.82 11.03
CA ASP A 500 -26.70 24.76 10.78
C ASP A 500 -27.26 24.23 12.09
N PHE A 501 -28.53 23.83 12.07
CA PHE A 501 -29.15 23.13 13.18
C PHE A 501 -29.90 21.91 12.70
N ALA A 502 -29.85 20.86 13.52
CA ALA A 502 -30.64 19.68 13.30
C ALA A 502 -32.13 20.01 13.42
N GLY A 503 -32.91 19.56 12.45
CA GLY A 503 -34.36 19.61 12.54
C GLY A 503 -34.88 18.76 13.70
N GLY A 504 -36.18 18.83 13.97
CA GLY A 504 -36.77 18.07 15.05
C GLY A 504 -38.27 18.07 15.03
N ARG A 505 -38.85 17.20 15.86
CA ARG A 505 -40.31 17.11 16.00
C ARG A 505 -40.81 18.26 16.87
N PHE A 506 -41.97 18.79 16.51
CA PHE A 506 -42.70 19.68 17.39
C PHE A 506 -43.22 18.87 18.59
N ASP A 507 -43.32 19.51 19.75
CA ASP A 507 -43.83 18.92 20.97
C ASP A 507 -45.35 18.72 20.93
N SER A 508 -45.93 18.16 21.99
CA SER A 508 -47.37 17.93 22.09
C SER A 508 -48.21 19.21 22.15
N SER A 509 -47.59 20.39 22.28
CA SER A 509 -48.26 21.69 22.17
C SER A 509 -48.11 22.32 20.78
N GLY A 510 -47.52 21.58 19.82
CA GLY A 510 -47.24 22.05 18.49
C GLY A 510 -46.10 23.06 18.44
N LYS A 511 -45.14 23.00 19.38
CA LYS A 511 -43.99 23.92 19.42
C LYS A 511 -42.69 23.24 19.06
N PHE A 512 -41.85 23.93 18.30
CA PHE A 512 -40.47 23.53 18.04
C PHE A 512 -39.57 24.66 18.49
N ARG A 513 -38.59 24.33 19.33
CA ARG A 513 -37.60 25.28 19.81
C ARG A 513 -36.23 24.66 19.78
N THR A 514 -35.27 25.35 19.15
CA THR A 514 -33.87 24.95 19.17
C THR A 514 -32.97 26.15 19.39
N ASP A 515 -31.96 25.98 20.26
CA ASP A 515 -30.91 26.95 20.51
C ASP A 515 -29.68 26.58 19.68
N VAL A 516 -29.13 27.56 18.96
CA VAL A 516 -27.93 27.42 18.14
C VAL A 516 -26.86 28.36 18.68
N LEU A 517 -25.71 27.82 19.07
CA LEU A 517 -24.58 28.61 19.53
C LEU A 517 -23.72 29.06 18.35
N ILE A 518 -23.55 30.37 18.20
CA ILE A 518 -22.76 31.01 17.16
C ILE A 518 -21.56 31.67 17.84
N THR A 519 -20.36 31.19 17.55
CA THR A 519 -19.09 31.72 18.09
C THR A 519 -18.37 32.60 17.07
N GLY A 520 -17.20 33.15 17.42
CA GLY A 520 -16.29 33.77 16.45
C GLY A 520 -16.89 34.92 15.64
N LEU A 521 -17.82 35.66 16.23
CA LEU A 521 -18.34 36.91 15.67
C LEU A 521 -17.49 38.06 16.23
N GLU A 522 -16.99 38.91 15.34
CA GLU A 522 -16.37 40.16 15.75
C GLU A 522 -17.41 41.08 16.42
N PRO A 523 -17.02 41.95 17.38
CA PRO A 523 -17.93 42.92 17.97
C PRO A 523 -18.67 43.75 16.91
N GLY A 524 -19.99 43.87 17.04
CA GLY A 524 -20.78 44.60 16.06
C GLY A 524 -22.25 44.18 15.98
N THR A 525 -22.99 44.85 15.10
CA THR A 525 -24.41 44.58 14.87
C THR A 525 -24.59 43.59 13.72
N TYR A 526 -25.40 42.56 13.95
CA TYR A 526 -25.70 41.49 13.00
C TYR A 526 -27.20 41.29 12.84
N GLU A 527 -27.62 40.99 11.62
CA GLU A 527 -28.92 40.44 11.28
C GLU A 527 -28.80 38.91 11.17
N ILE A 528 -29.63 38.19 11.91
CA ILE A 528 -29.72 36.73 11.89
C ILE A 528 -31.05 36.35 11.25
N GLY A 529 -31.03 35.57 10.19
CA GLY A 529 -32.22 35.14 9.47
C GLY A 529 -32.30 33.64 9.26
N LEU A 530 -33.51 33.11 9.25
CA LEU A 530 -33.78 31.72 8.92
C LEU A 530 -33.66 31.53 7.39
N SER A 531 -33.03 30.44 6.95
CA SER A 531 -32.89 30.15 5.51
C SER A 531 -34.23 29.81 4.87
N SER A 532 -34.77 30.65 4.00
CA SER A 532 -36.04 30.37 3.32
C SER A 532 -35.98 29.22 2.31
N SER A 533 -34.78 28.83 1.86
CA SER A 533 -34.59 27.75 0.87
C SER A 533 -34.38 26.35 1.49
N LYS A 534 -34.21 26.27 2.82
CA LYS A 534 -33.91 25.01 3.53
C LYS A 534 -34.85 24.74 4.70
N SER A 535 -35.69 25.71 5.05
CA SER A 535 -36.56 25.65 6.21
C SER A 535 -37.93 25.15 5.80
N VAL A 536 -38.23 23.90 6.14
CA VAL A 536 -39.48 23.26 5.76
C VAL A 536 -40.09 22.58 6.98
N LYS A 537 -41.34 22.93 7.31
CA LYS A 537 -42.18 22.14 8.20
C LYS A 537 -42.83 21.05 7.39
N ILE A 538 -42.74 19.80 7.82
CA ILE A 538 -43.34 18.63 7.17
C ILE A 538 -44.23 17.88 8.18
N GLY A 539 -45.28 17.20 7.73
CA GLY A 539 -46.19 16.44 8.59
C GLY A 539 -47.33 17.28 9.16
N GLY A 540 -47.96 16.80 10.23
CA GLY A 540 -49.09 17.45 10.89
C GLY A 540 -50.41 16.70 10.74
N TYR A 541 -51.47 17.23 11.36
CA TYR A 541 -52.81 16.63 11.40
C TYR A 541 -53.29 16.07 10.05
N TRP A 542 -53.18 16.85 8.98
CA TRP A 542 -53.64 16.48 7.64
C TRP A 542 -52.84 15.35 6.97
N TRP A 543 -51.71 14.93 7.56
CA TRP A 543 -50.86 13.85 7.03
C TRP A 543 -51.58 12.50 6.97
N ILE A 544 -52.35 12.14 8.00
CA ILE A 544 -53.01 10.83 8.09
C ILE A 544 -54.23 10.75 7.16
N GLU A 545 -54.99 11.82 6.98
CA GLU A 545 -56.17 11.81 6.09
C GLU A 545 -55.81 11.61 4.61
N HIS A 546 -54.59 11.93 4.19
CA HIS A 546 -54.16 11.83 2.78
C HIS A 546 -53.33 10.58 2.47
N HIS A 547 -52.57 10.03 3.43
CA HIS A 547 -51.76 8.82 3.19
C HIS A 547 -52.59 7.54 2.97
N PHE A 548 -53.79 7.41 3.55
CA PHE A 548 -54.64 6.22 3.37
C PHE A 548 -55.53 6.24 2.11
N LYS A 549 -55.44 7.27 1.25
CA LYS A 549 -56.21 7.38 -0.01
C LYS A 549 -55.36 7.46 -1.29
N VAL A 550 -54.10 7.03 -1.26
CA VAL A 550 -53.21 6.84 -2.45
C VAL A 550 -53.10 8.08 -3.37
N LYS A 551 -53.32 9.28 -2.84
CA LYS A 551 -52.91 10.52 -3.51
C LYS A 551 -51.63 10.99 -2.83
N THR A 552 -50.52 10.99 -3.58
CA THR A 552 -49.30 11.71 -3.22
C THR A 552 -49.70 13.14 -2.87
N ASP A 553 -49.24 13.65 -1.72
CA ASP A 553 -49.56 14.97 -1.16
C ASP A 553 -49.07 16.12 -2.07
N ARG A 554 -49.72 16.26 -3.22
CA ARG A 554 -49.43 17.28 -4.25
C ARG A 554 -50.05 18.63 -3.90
N GLU A 555 -50.83 18.69 -2.82
CA GLU A 555 -51.56 19.89 -2.37
C GLU A 555 -50.86 20.59 -1.18
N TYR A 556 -49.73 20.07 -0.67
CA TYR A 556 -48.83 20.70 0.31
C TYR A 556 -49.49 21.15 1.64
N TYR A 557 -50.57 20.50 2.09
CA TYR A 557 -51.15 20.82 3.42
C TYR A 557 -50.23 20.48 4.58
N THR A 558 -49.29 19.56 4.35
CA THR A 558 -48.38 19.06 5.36
C THR A 558 -46.97 19.60 5.23
N GLN A 559 -46.65 20.27 4.11
CA GLN A 559 -45.33 20.83 3.83
C GLN A 559 -45.42 22.35 3.66
N ILE A 560 -44.82 23.10 4.58
CA ILE A 560 -44.76 24.55 4.54
C ILE A 560 -43.31 24.99 4.44
N GLU A 561 -42.96 25.61 3.31
CA GLU A 561 -41.68 26.31 3.14
C GLU A 561 -41.74 27.63 3.91
N LEU A 562 -40.80 27.80 4.84
CA LEU A 562 -40.82 28.96 5.73
C LEU A 562 -40.16 30.15 5.04
N THR A 563 -40.80 31.30 5.13
CA THR A 563 -40.22 32.56 4.68
C THR A 563 -39.18 33.05 5.69
N LYS A 564 -38.46 34.11 5.31
CA LYS A 564 -37.36 34.63 6.14
C LYS A 564 -37.93 35.39 7.34
N SER A 565 -37.80 34.83 8.54
CA SER A 565 -37.82 35.61 9.79
C SER A 565 -36.42 36.06 10.14
N ALA A 566 -36.23 37.30 10.57
CA ALA A 566 -34.94 37.81 11.00
C ALA A 566 -35.01 38.66 12.27
N THR A 567 -33.88 38.78 12.96
CA THR A 567 -33.69 39.69 14.10
C THR A 567 -32.34 40.37 14.01
N THR A 568 -32.23 41.57 14.56
CA THR A 568 -30.98 42.34 14.63
C THR A 568 -30.48 42.42 16.06
N ILE A 569 -29.18 42.19 16.27
CA ILE A 569 -28.57 42.23 17.60
C ILE A 569 -27.13 42.76 17.55
N THR A 570 -26.72 43.46 18.60
CA THR A 570 -25.32 43.86 18.81
C THR A 570 -24.64 42.86 19.74
N VAL A 571 -23.53 42.28 19.28
CA VAL A 571 -22.67 41.34 20.01
C VAL A 571 -21.48 42.07 20.62
#